data_AF-A0A8H6YYJ2-F1
#
_entry.id   AF-A0A8H6YYJ2-F1
#
_cell.length_a   1.000
_cell.length_b   1.000
_cell.length_c   1.000
_cell.angle_alpha   90.00
_cell.angle_beta   90.00
_cell.angle_gamma   90.00
#
_symmetry.space_group_name_H-M   'P 1'
#
loop_
_entity.id
_entity.type
_entity.pdbx_description
1 polymer ?
#
loop_
_entity_poly.entity_id
_entity_poly.type
_entity_poly.pdbx_seq_one_letter_code
_entity_poly.pdbx_strand_id
1 'polypeptide(L)'
;MDSNLSPSEDPVTDGQLEMTPRPTRAEGLWFDDCGLIIQAETTIFRVSSAMLGIQSPVFRDMLSLPAPKDADTLDGCPFVFLPDTAADVAYFLRALFYYNFFEPFPASTTLPILSSVLRMSHKYEVDALRKRALTHLSHAYPIKLDEWDRLPRSLPSWFREPAKEDRDMVVAKVARQSSFETTIITGGYLSNADIINCLKGLRYLETTGAADVLDFLWGPYDCADSVDCNTSRHHMHREGEKRKNYDPEKISVMPLELWQGVDWGYLDVCDDCLPAMTAAHEAARQKLWDGLPKIFGLPDWSKLEEMKAEALK
;
A
#
# COMPACT_ATOMS: atom_id res chain seq x y z
N MET A 1 -16.79 22.92 77.51
CA MET A 1 -17.56 23.63 76.47
C MET A 1 -16.68 23.66 75.24
N ASP A 2 -16.93 22.70 74.36
CA ASP A 2 -16.84 22.71 72.89
C ASP A 2 -15.70 23.53 72.26
N SER A 3 -14.87 22.94 71.39
CA SER A 3 -15.30 22.70 70.01
C SER A 3 -14.42 21.63 69.32
N ASN A 4 -15.09 20.58 68.83
CA ASN A 4 -14.59 19.63 67.84
C ASN A 4 -14.50 20.29 66.46
N LEU A 5 -13.42 20.03 65.71
CA LEU A 5 -13.37 20.12 64.26
C LEU A 5 -12.52 18.96 63.72
N SER A 6 -13.19 18.03 63.06
CA SER A 6 -12.64 16.92 62.27
C SER A 6 -12.36 17.36 60.82
N PRO A 7 -11.45 16.66 60.13
CA PRO A 7 -11.65 16.35 58.71
C PRO A 7 -11.43 14.84 58.48
N SER A 8 -12.49 14.11 58.11
CA SER A 8 -12.78 13.67 56.74
C SER A 8 -11.85 12.54 56.27
N GLU A 9 -12.22 11.31 56.60
CA GLU A 9 -11.73 10.11 55.91
C GLU A 9 -12.46 10.03 54.56
N ASP A 10 -11.76 10.36 53.48
CA ASP A 10 -12.22 10.05 52.12
C ASP A 10 -12.05 8.54 51.88
N PRO A 11 -13.05 7.84 51.29
CA PRO A 11 -12.92 6.43 50.99
C PRO A 11 -11.93 6.25 49.83
N VAL A 12 -10.89 5.44 50.06
CA VAL A 12 -9.97 4.98 49.02
C VAL A 12 -10.77 4.27 47.93
N THR A 13 -10.88 4.89 46.77
CA THR A 13 -11.41 4.28 45.56
C THR A 13 -10.45 3.19 45.10
N ASP A 14 -10.97 1.96 45.05
CA ASP A 14 -10.32 0.77 44.52
C ASP A 14 -9.81 1.07 43.10
N GLY A 15 -8.49 1.22 42.99
CA GLY A 15 -7.82 1.45 41.72
C GLY A 15 -8.02 0.23 40.84
N GLN A 16 -8.71 0.40 39.72
CA GLN A 16 -8.72 -0.57 38.63
C GLN A 16 -7.26 -0.82 38.21
N LEU A 17 -6.69 -1.92 38.70
CA LEU A 17 -5.50 -2.54 38.13
C LEU A 17 -5.84 -2.84 36.67
N GLU A 18 -5.37 -2.02 35.74
CA GLU A 18 -5.37 -2.34 34.33
C GLU A 18 -4.62 -3.67 34.17
N MET A 19 -5.38 -4.76 34.02
CA MET A 19 -4.82 -6.08 33.73
C MET A 19 -4.13 -5.98 32.37
N THR A 20 -2.80 -5.90 32.39
CA THR A 20 -2.02 -6.02 31.16
C THR A 20 -2.41 -7.34 30.47
N PRO A 21 -2.85 -7.30 29.20
CA PRO A 21 -3.29 -8.49 28.50
C PRO A 21 -2.17 -9.53 28.48
N ARG A 22 -2.51 -10.79 28.78
CA ARG A 22 -1.54 -11.89 28.85
C ARG A 22 -0.88 -12.10 27.48
N PRO A 23 0.45 -12.26 27.43
CA PRO A 23 1.14 -12.59 26.19
C PRO A 23 0.62 -13.91 25.58
N THR A 24 0.39 -13.90 24.28
CA THR A 24 -0.11 -15.04 23.48
C THR A 24 0.98 -15.56 22.55
N ARG A 25 1.16 -16.88 22.48
CA ARG A 25 2.17 -17.49 21.60
C ARG A 25 1.75 -17.42 20.13
N ALA A 26 2.68 -17.03 19.26
CA ALA A 26 2.46 -17.02 17.82
C ALA A 26 2.40 -18.44 17.24
N GLU A 27 1.32 -18.75 16.53
CA GLU A 27 1.16 -20.03 15.85
C GLU A 27 2.22 -20.19 14.74
N GLY A 28 2.92 -21.33 14.76
CA GLY A 28 3.97 -21.63 13.79
C GLY A 28 5.21 -20.73 13.90
N LEU A 29 5.43 -20.02 15.01
CA LEU A 29 6.67 -19.28 15.26
C LEU A 29 7.15 -19.51 16.70
N TRP A 30 7.07 -20.77 17.10
CA TRP A 30 7.49 -21.26 18.41
C TRP A 30 8.37 -22.49 18.24
N PHE A 31 9.68 -22.30 18.22
CA PHE A 31 10.66 -23.36 18.00
C PHE A 31 11.27 -23.82 19.34
N ASP A 32 11.21 -25.12 19.63
CA ASP A 32 11.57 -25.70 20.93
C ASP A 32 13.07 -25.61 21.25
N ASP A 33 13.91 -25.60 20.22
CA ASP A 33 15.37 -25.56 20.27
C ASP A 33 15.95 -24.13 20.15
N CYS A 34 15.08 -23.13 20.05
CA CYS A 34 15.48 -21.78 19.71
C CYS A 34 15.57 -20.84 20.93
N GLY A 35 16.56 -19.94 20.86
CA GLY A 35 17.09 -19.20 22.02
C GLY A 35 16.80 -17.71 22.05
N LEU A 36 15.79 -17.19 21.36
CA LEU A 36 15.35 -15.80 21.48
C LEU A 36 13.84 -15.72 21.60
N ILE A 37 13.37 -14.99 22.61
CA ILE A 37 11.97 -14.60 22.74
C ILE A 37 11.82 -13.16 22.25
N ILE A 38 10.94 -12.98 21.28
CA ILE A 38 10.55 -11.67 20.77
C ILE A 38 9.13 -11.40 21.23
N GLN A 39 8.85 -10.21 21.75
CA GLN A 39 7.49 -9.72 21.98
C GLN A 39 7.19 -8.55 21.06
N ALA A 40 6.03 -8.59 20.41
CA ALA A 40 5.43 -7.46 19.73
C ALA A 40 3.96 -7.38 20.14
N GLU A 41 3.53 -6.22 20.61
CA GLU A 41 2.21 -6.04 21.25
C GLU A 41 1.99 -7.11 22.33
N THR A 42 0.91 -7.89 22.23
CA THR A 42 0.58 -9.01 23.14
C THR A 42 1.04 -10.37 22.60
N THR A 43 1.76 -10.41 21.48
CA THR A 43 2.20 -11.66 20.87
C THR A 43 3.67 -11.93 21.16
N ILE A 44 3.97 -13.18 21.53
CA ILE A 44 5.34 -13.66 21.76
C ILE A 44 5.73 -14.74 20.75
N PHE A 45 6.97 -14.64 20.29
CA PHE A 45 7.59 -15.51 19.30
C PHE A 45 8.81 -16.16 19.93
N ARG A 46 9.08 -17.42 19.60
CA ARG A 46 10.30 -18.12 20.01
C ARG A 46 11.04 -18.60 18.77
N VAL A 47 12.16 -17.96 18.46
CA VAL A 47 12.88 -18.10 17.19
C VAL A 47 14.40 -18.15 17.38
N SER A 48 15.13 -18.61 16.36
CA SER A 48 16.58 -18.77 16.47
C SER A 48 17.29 -17.40 16.42
N SER A 49 17.97 -17.02 17.51
CA SER A 49 18.84 -15.84 17.56
C SER A 49 19.95 -15.90 16.52
N ALA A 50 20.55 -17.09 16.33
CA ALA A 50 21.63 -17.29 15.38
C ALA A 50 21.17 -17.05 13.93
N MET A 51 20.01 -17.61 13.54
CA MET A 51 19.47 -17.39 12.19
C MET A 51 19.13 -15.92 11.96
N LEU A 52 18.51 -15.25 12.94
CA LEU A 52 18.21 -13.82 12.86
C LEU A 52 19.48 -12.98 12.71
N GLY A 53 20.51 -13.22 13.52
CA GLY A 53 21.77 -12.49 13.45
C GLY A 53 22.57 -12.75 12.16
N ILE A 54 22.40 -13.92 11.51
CA ILE A 54 23.01 -14.18 10.20
C ILE A 54 22.35 -13.32 9.11
N GLN A 55 21.02 -13.16 9.17
CA GLN A 55 20.24 -12.50 8.11
C GLN A 55 20.08 -11.00 8.33
N SER A 56 20.22 -10.52 9.57
CA SER A 56 19.99 -9.13 9.96
C SER A 56 21.16 -8.58 10.77
N PRO A 57 21.92 -7.62 10.22
CA PRO A 57 22.93 -6.85 10.95
C PRO A 57 22.37 -6.19 12.21
N VAL A 58 21.16 -5.62 12.14
CA VAL A 58 20.50 -4.97 13.27
C VAL A 58 20.27 -5.96 14.42
N PHE A 59 19.73 -7.15 14.14
CA PHE A 59 19.54 -8.17 15.17
C PHE A 59 20.88 -8.70 15.69
N ARG A 60 21.87 -8.92 14.81
CA ARG A 60 23.21 -9.35 15.24
C ARG A 60 23.82 -8.37 16.23
N ASP A 61 23.78 -7.09 15.90
CA ASP A 61 24.39 -6.04 16.71
C ASP A 61 23.59 -5.88 18.02
N MET A 62 22.25 -5.89 17.97
CA MET A 62 21.37 -5.87 19.15
C MET A 62 21.65 -7.05 20.11
N LEU A 63 21.84 -8.26 19.57
CA LEU A 63 22.10 -9.47 20.36
C LEU A 63 23.55 -9.58 20.85
N SER A 64 24.48 -8.82 20.26
CA SER A 64 25.89 -8.78 20.68
C SER A 64 26.15 -7.93 21.91
N LEU A 65 25.20 -7.05 22.25
CA LEU A 65 25.32 -6.19 23.43
C LEU A 65 25.20 -7.03 24.71
N PRO A 66 26.02 -6.76 25.75
CA PRO A 66 25.87 -7.42 27.03
C PRO A 66 24.45 -7.19 27.56
N ALA A 67 23.73 -8.27 27.85
CA ALA A 67 22.43 -8.17 28.50
C ALA A 67 22.60 -7.41 29.83
N PRO A 68 21.74 -6.43 30.14
CA PRO A 68 21.67 -5.85 31.47
C PRO A 68 21.59 -6.95 32.54
N LYS A 69 22.13 -6.71 33.74
CA LYS A 69 22.09 -7.71 34.83
C LYS A 69 20.66 -8.10 35.21
N ASP A 70 19.71 -7.22 34.94
CA ASP A 70 18.28 -7.39 35.19
C ASP A 70 17.50 -7.66 33.89
N ALA A 71 18.17 -8.13 32.83
CA ALA A 71 17.49 -8.42 31.56
C ALA A 71 16.43 -9.50 31.77
N ASP A 72 15.22 -9.21 31.29
CA ASP A 72 14.14 -10.17 31.29
C ASP A 72 14.57 -11.40 30.50
N THR A 73 14.43 -12.57 31.13
CA THR A 73 14.60 -13.86 30.48
C THR A 73 13.31 -14.64 30.65
N LEU A 74 12.87 -15.28 29.58
CA LEU A 74 11.75 -16.20 29.60
C LEU A 74 12.27 -17.57 29.19
N ASP A 75 12.05 -18.58 30.04
CA ASP A 75 12.59 -19.94 29.86
C ASP A 75 14.12 -19.97 29.64
N GLY A 76 14.86 -19.05 30.28
CA GLY A 76 16.32 -18.92 30.15
C GLY A 76 16.79 -18.34 28.81
N CYS A 77 15.87 -17.91 27.95
CA CYS A 77 16.18 -17.25 26.68
C CYS A 77 16.16 -15.72 26.85
N PRO A 78 17.08 -14.97 26.19
CA PRO A 78 16.98 -13.53 26.03
C PRO A 78 15.59 -13.11 25.54
N PHE A 79 15.06 -12.04 26.14
CA PHE A 79 13.77 -11.46 25.81
C PHE A 79 13.95 -10.08 25.17
N VAL A 80 13.35 -9.85 24.01
CA VAL A 80 13.43 -8.59 23.28
C VAL A 80 12.04 -8.09 22.92
N PHE A 81 11.76 -6.82 23.24
CA PHE A 81 10.56 -6.13 22.80
C PHE A 81 10.80 -5.41 21.47
N LEU A 82 9.93 -5.64 20.49
CA LEU A 82 9.89 -4.87 19.25
C LEU A 82 8.68 -3.92 19.27
N PRO A 83 8.87 -2.66 18.85
CA PRO A 83 7.78 -1.67 18.81
C PRO A 83 6.82 -1.87 17.63
N ASP A 84 7.03 -2.88 16.79
CA ASP A 84 6.24 -3.17 15.60
C ASP A 84 4.96 -3.95 15.93
N THR A 85 4.03 -4.02 14.99
CA THR A 85 2.80 -4.80 15.16
C THR A 85 3.11 -6.30 15.18
N ALA A 86 2.29 -7.08 15.90
CA ALA A 86 2.45 -8.53 15.92
C ALA A 86 2.33 -9.16 14.52
N ALA A 87 1.47 -8.59 13.66
CA ALA A 87 1.28 -9.04 12.28
C ALA A 87 2.54 -8.83 11.41
N ASP A 88 3.15 -7.64 11.48
CA ASP A 88 4.36 -7.34 10.70
C ASP A 88 5.53 -8.24 11.12
N VAL A 89 5.71 -8.43 12.44
CA VAL A 89 6.72 -9.34 12.98
C VAL A 89 6.46 -10.78 12.54
N ALA A 90 5.20 -11.24 12.58
CA ALA A 90 4.85 -12.59 12.15
C ALA A 90 5.17 -12.84 10.65
N TYR A 91 4.76 -11.93 9.76
CA TYR A 91 5.04 -12.08 8.32
C TYR A 91 6.54 -12.02 8.01
N PHE A 92 7.27 -11.11 8.66
CA PHE A 92 8.71 -11.01 8.51
C PHE A 92 9.45 -12.25 8.99
N LEU A 93 9.12 -12.76 10.19
CA LEU A 93 9.73 -13.98 10.72
C LEU A 93 9.38 -15.19 9.85
N ARG A 94 8.12 -15.31 9.38
CA ARG A 94 7.75 -16.39 8.44
C ARG A 94 8.55 -16.31 7.15
N ALA A 95 8.77 -15.12 6.59
CA ALA A 95 9.59 -14.96 5.39
C ALA A 95 11.08 -15.32 5.60
N LEU A 96 11.59 -15.22 6.83
CA LEU A 96 12.96 -15.64 7.19
C LEU A 96 13.08 -17.14 7.44
N PHE A 97 12.11 -17.74 8.13
CA PHE A 97 12.20 -19.12 8.61
C PHE A 97 11.55 -20.15 7.70
N TYR A 98 10.57 -19.75 6.88
CA TYR A 98 9.87 -20.64 5.96
C TYR A 98 10.18 -20.27 4.52
N TYR A 99 10.95 -21.14 3.85
CA TYR A 99 11.45 -20.91 2.49
C TYR A 99 10.33 -20.67 1.46
N ASN A 100 9.15 -21.26 1.66
CA ASN A 100 7.99 -21.19 0.79
C ASN A 100 6.95 -20.15 1.20
N PHE A 101 7.21 -19.35 2.24
CA PHE A 101 6.24 -18.35 2.70
C PHE A 101 6.23 -17.08 1.85
N PHE A 102 7.41 -16.64 1.40
CA PHE A 102 7.58 -15.43 0.59
C PHE A 102 8.57 -15.69 -0.55
N GLU A 103 8.16 -16.51 -1.51
CA GLU A 103 8.99 -16.93 -2.64
C GLU A 103 9.32 -15.76 -3.61
N PRO A 104 10.42 -15.85 -4.38
CA PRO A 104 10.72 -14.86 -5.41
C PRO A 104 9.63 -14.74 -6.48
N PHE A 105 9.49 -13.55 -7.09
CA PHE A 105 8.68 -13.37 -8.29
C PHE A 105 9.08 -14.41 -9.37
N PRO A 106 8.13 -15.06 -10.08
CA PRO A 106 6.71 -14.70 -10.23
C PRO A 106 5.74 -15.38 -9.25
N ALA A 107 6.22 -15.96 -8.14
CA ALA A 107 5.31 -16.53 -7.14
C ALA A 107 4.34 -15.47 -6.60
N SER A 108 3.08 -15.86 -6.34
CA SER A 108 2.09 -14.94 -5.80
C SER A 108 2.31 -14.69 -4.30
N THR A 109 2.10 -13.45 -3.86
CA THR A 109 2.05 -13.02 -2.45
C THR A 109 0.87 -12.05 -2.28
N THR A 110 0.44 -11.68 -1.08
CA THR A 110 -0.58 -10.63 -0.87
C THR A 110 0.05 -9.28 -0.53
N LEU A 111 -0.71 -8.18 -0.65
CA LEU A 111 -0.25 -6.83 -0.29
C LEU A 111 0.12 -6.69 1.20
N PRO A 112 -0.64 -7.24 2.17
CA PRO A 112 -0.22 -7.26 3.57
C PRO A 112 1.15 -7.91 3.76
N ILE A 113 1.35 -9.13 3.23
CA ILE A 113 2.63 -9.84 3.33
C ILE A 113 3.76 -9.03 2.68
N LEU A 114 3.54 -8.55 1.45
CA LEU A 114 4.53 -7.79 0.68
C LEU A 114 4.96 -6.52 1.41
N SER A 115 3.99 -5.74 1.90
CA SER A 115 4.25 -4.48 2.61
C SER A 115 4.94 -4.70 3.95
N SER A 116 4.51 -5.69 4.74
CA SER A 116 5.13 -6.06 6.01
C SER A 116 6.57 -6.54 5.80
N VAL A 117 6.80 -7.45 4.85
CA VAL A 117 8.15 -7.95 4.56
C VAL A 117 9.04 -6.80 4.07
N LEU A 118 8.56 -5.92 3.20
CA LEU A 118 9.35 -4.77 2.74
C LEU A 118 9.72 -3.82 3.89
N ARG A 119 8.75 -3.43 4.73
CA ARG A 119 8.99 -2.53 5.87
C ARG A 119 9.98 -3.13 6.85
N MET A 120 9.74 -4.36 7.28
CA MET A 120 10.54 -5.03 8.29
C MET A 120 11.95 -5.36 7.76
N SER A 121 12.07 -5.82 6.52
CA SER A 121 13.40 -6.07 5.92
C SER A 121 14.22 -4.81 5.74
N HIS A 122 13.60 -3.66 5.47
CA HIS A 122 14.29 -2.38 5.48
C HIS A 122 14.71 -1.96 6.90
N LYS A 123 13.80 -2.04 7.88
CA LYS A 123 14.06 -1.66 9.27
C LYS A 123 15.16 -2.50 9.94
N TYR A 124 15.18 -3.80 9.65
CA TYR A 124 16.12 -4.77 10.22
C TYR A 124 17.24 -5.14 9.25
N GLU A 125 17.44 -4.38 8.17
CA GLU A 125 18.55 -4.55 7.22
C GLU A 125 18.69 -5.98 6.65
N VAL A 126 17.57 -6.62 6.30
CA VAL A 126 17.55 -7.92 5.60
C VAL A 126 17.46 -7.68 4.10
N ASP A 127 18.58 -7.34 3.48
CA ASP A 127 18.65 -6.92 2.07
C ASP A 127 18.05 -7.94 1.09
N ALA A 128 18.25 -9.23 1.34
CA ALA A 128 17.72 -10.29 0.48
C ALA A 128 16.18 -10.28 0.41
N LEU A 129 15.50 -10.06 1.55
CA LEU A 129 14.05 -9.93 1.60
C LEU A 129 13.58 -8.58 1.05
N ARG A 130 14.32 -7.51 1.33
CA ARG A 130 14.03 -6.16 0.81
C ARG A 130 14.03 -6.16 -0.71
N LYS A 131 15.10 -6.67 -1.32
CA LYS A 131 15.25 -6.81 -2.78
C LYS A 131 14.17 -7.70 -3.39
N ARG A 132 13.81 -8.80 -2.71
CA ARG A 132 12.72 -9.69 -3.15
C ARG A 132 11.37 -8.96 -3.17
N ALA A 133 11.04 -8.23 -2.11
CA ALA A 133 9.81 -7.45 -2.04
C ALA A 133 9.76 -6.31 -3.06
N LEU A 134 10.89 -5.60 -3.25
CA LEU A 134 11.00 -4.58 -4.30
C LEU A 134 10.87 -5.18 -5.70
N THR A 135 11.37 -6.40 -5.91
CA THR A 135 11.22 -7.10 -7.20
C THR A 135 9.74 -7.38 -7.49
N HIS A 136 8.98 -7.88 -6.52
CA HIS A 136 7.53 -8.05 -6.64
C HIS A 136 6.83 -6.72 -6.98
N LEU A 137 7.10 -5.65 -6.22
CA LEU A 137 6.51 -4.33 -6.48
C LEU A 137 6.85 -3.79 -7.86
N SER A 138 8.10 -3.98 -8.31
CA SER A 138 8.58 -3.44 -9.57
C SER A 138 7.92 -4.03 -10.82
N HIS A 139 7.38 -5.25 -10.70
CA HIS A 139 6.60 -5.92 -11.75
C HIS A 139 5.11 -5.62 -11.61
N ALA A 140 4.62 -5.34 -10.40
CA ALA A 140 3.25 -4.91 -10.15
C ALA A 140 2.99 -3.46 -10.59
N TYR A 141 4.00 -2.59 -10.48
CA TYR A 141 3.93 -1.16 -10.79
C TYR A 141 5.06 -0.75 -11.74
N PRO A 142 4.89 -0.98 -13.06
CA PRO A 142 5.84 -0.52 -14.06
C PRO A 142 5.88 1.01 -14.16
N ILE A 143 6.99 1.51 -14.71
CA ILE A 143 7.25 2.96 -14.86
C ILE A 143 6.98 3.46 -16.29
N LYS A 144 6.62 2.54 -17.20
CA LYS A 144 6.22 2.83 -18.57
C LYS A 144 4.76 2.45 -18.81
N LEU A 145 4.08 3.27 -19.59
CA LEU A 145 2.66 3.07 -19.90
C LEU A 145 2.42 1.79 -20.72
N ASP A 146 3.31 1.45 -21.64
CA ASP A 146 3.16 0.23 -22.45
C ASP A 146 3.34 -1.06 -21.61
N GLU A 147 4.23 -1.03 -20.62
CA GLU A 147 4.37 -2.09 -19.62
C GLU A 147 3.12 -2.19 -18.74
N TRP A 148 2.55 -1.06 -18.32
CA TRP A 148 1.28 -1.00 -17.59
C TRP A 148 0.13 -1.64 -18.39
N ASP A 149 0.03 -1.33 -19.68
CA ASP A 149 -1.04 -1.85 -20.55
C ASP A 149 -0.92 -3.36 -20.83
N ARG A 150 0.29 -3.92 -20.73
CA ARG A 150 0.52 -5.38 -20.87
C ARG A 150 0.26 -6.16 -19.59
N LEU A 151 0.03 -5.47 -18.46
CA LEU A 151 -0.31 -6.15 -17.22
C LEU A 151 -1.59 -6.97 -17.42
N PRO A 152 -1.61 -8.24 -16.98
CA PRO A 152 -2.82 -9.05 -17.06
C PRO A 152 -3.96 -8.33 -16.34
N ARG A 153 -5.09 -8.10 -17.04
CA ARG A 153 -6.33 -7.62 -16.39
C ARG A 153 -6.85 -8.58 -15.29
N SER A 154 -6.27 -9.78 -15.24
CA SER A 154 -6.48 -10.88 -14.29
C SER A 154 -5.30 -11.08 -13.32
N LEU A 155 -4.54 -10.03 -13.01
CA LEU A 155 -3.52 -10.10 -11.97
C LEU A 155 -4.11 -10.69 -10.67
N PRO A 156 -3.26 -11.35 -9.83
CA PRO A 156 -3.72 -12.08 -8.65
C PRO A 156 -4.76 -11.29 -7.84
N SER A 157 -5.76 -11.94 -7.27
CA SER A 157 -6.99 -11.30 -6.73
C SER A 157 -6.78 -10.01 -5.91
N TRP A 158 -5.71 -9.90 -5.11
CA TRP A 158 -5.36 -8.69 -4.35
C TRP A 158 -4.93 -7.48 -5.20
N PHE A 159 -4.69 -7.66 -6.51
CA PHE A 159 -4.34 -6.61 -7.47
C PHE A 159 -5.56 -5.83 -7.96
N ARG A 160 -6.76 -6.43 -7.93
CA ARG A 160 -7.96 -5.82 -8.52
C ARG A 160 -9.21 -5.91 -7.65
N GLU A 161 -9.32 -6.93 -6.81
CA GLU A 161 -10.37 -7.00 -5.81
C GLU A 161 -9.76 -6.65 -4.45
N PRO A 162 -10.11 -5.50 -3.85
CA PRO A 162 -10.00 -5.44 -2.40
C PRO A 162 -10.88 -6.60 -1.90
N ALA A 163 -10.30 -7.55 -1.16
CA ALA A 163 -11.13 -8.36 -0.30
C ALA A 163 -12.06 -7.38 0.44
N LYS A 164 -13.33 -7.73 0.63
CA LYS A 164 -14.29 -6.88 1.38
C LYS A 164 -13.73 -6.43 2.76
N GLU A 165 -12.69 -7.11 3.23
CA GLU A 165 -11.98 -6.90 4.48
C GLU A 165 -10.55 -6.33 4.31
N ASP A 166 -9.97 -6.29 3.11
CA ASP A 166 -8.67 -5.64 2.85
C ASP A 166 -8.85 -4.13 2.68
N ARG A 167 -9.01 -3.48 3.84
CA ARG A 167 -9.01 -2.02 3.99
C ARG A 167 -7.62 -1.40 3.85
N ASP A 168 -6.63 -2.18 3.42
CA ASP A 168 -5.20 -1.81 3.39
C ASP A 168 -4.67 -1.26 2.05
N MET A 169 -5.52 -1.07 1.05
CA MET A 169 -5.22 -0.17 -0.08
C MET A 169 -5.55 1.29 0.29
N VAL A 170 -4.77 1.78 1.26
CA VAL A 170 -5.11 2.88 2.19
C VAL A 170 -4.93 4.27 1.61
N VAL A 171 -4.17 4.40 0.53
CA VAL A 171 -4.07 5.68 -0.17
C VAL A 171 -5.42 6.06 -0.80
N ALA A 172 -6.25 5.09 -1.20
CA ALA A 172 -7.48 5.33 -1.96
C ALA A 172 -8.76 5.56 -1.13
N LYS A 173 -8.79 5.30 0.19
CA LYS A 173 -9.99 5.50 1.03
C LYS A 173 -9.84 6.45 2.22
N VAL A 174 -8.65 6.67 2.77
CA VAL A 174 -8.46 7.51 3.97
C VAL A 174 -8.62 9.01 3.67
N ALA A 175 -8.52 9.43 2.41
CA ALA A 175 -8.72 10.82 2.01
C ALA A 175 -10.17 11.34 2.12
N ARG A 176 -11.17 10.44 2.18
CA ARG A 176 -12.53 10.80 1.75
C ARG A 176 -13.53 11.09 2.87
N GLN A 177 -13.19 10.91 4.14
CA GLN A 177 -14.06 11.38 5.23
C GLN A 177 -13.20 11.97 6.35
N SER A 178 -13.47 13.24 6.64
CA SER A 178 -12.84 14.06 7.65
C SER A 178 -12.64 13.38 9.00
N SER A 179 -11.48 13.68 9.60
CA SER A 179 -11.09 13.56 11.02
C SER A 179 -10.56 12.21 11.52
N PHE A 180 -9.40 12.33 12.18
CA PHE A 180 -8.66 11.38 13.03
C PHE A 180 -7.71 10.34 12.37
N GLU A 181 -6.42 10.64 12.55
CA GLU A 181 -5.25 9.75 12.67
C GLU A 181 -4.87 8.82 11.50
N THR A 182 -4.20 9.41 10.51
CA THR A 182 -3.48 8.74 9.41
C THR A 182 -2.21 7.98 9.85
N THR A 183 -1.92 7.91 11.17
CA THR A 183 -0.69 7.31 11.70
C THR A 183 -0.72 5.78 11.71
N ILE A 184 -1.91 5.17 11.83
CA ILE A 184 -2.04 3.73 12.07
C ILE A 184 -1.73 2.91 10.82
N ILE A 185 -1.92 3.47 9.62
CA ILE A 185 -1.94 2.65 8.40
C ILE A 185 -0.70 2.82 7.52
N THR A 186 0.07 3.88 7.72
CA THR A 186 1.41 3.99 7.11
C THR A 186 2.51 3.47 8.03
N GLY A 187 2.17 2.99 9.24
CA GLY A 187 3.15 2.68 10.27
C GLY A 187 4.07 3.86 10.62
N GLY A 188 3.62 5.10 10.36
CA GLY A 188 4.44 6.31 10.49
C GLY A 188 5.51 6.51 9.41
N TYR A 189 5.52 5.73 8.32
CA TYR A 189 6.59 5.77 7.30
C TYR A 189 6.39 6.77 6.16
N LEU A 190 5.15 7.13 5.83
CA LEU A 190 4.90 8.26 4.94
C LEU A 190 4.81 9.53 5.77
N SER A 191 5.58 10.55 5.38
CA SER A 191 5.45 11.85 6.02
C SER A 191 4.04 12.41 5.78
N ASN A 192 3.59 13.31 6.67
CA ASN A 192 2.33 14.04 6.44
C ASN A 192 2.34 14.76 5.07
N ALA A 193 3.51 15.20 4.60
CA ALA A 193 3.65 15.81 3.29
C ALA A 193 3.39 14.81 2.15
N ASP A 194 3.94 13.60 2.25
CA ASP A 194 3.72 12.54 1.24
C ASP A 194 2.26 12.09 1.21
N ILE A 195 1.65 11.93 2.38
CA ILE A 195 0.22 11.64 2.50
C ILE A 195 -0.58 12.72 1.77
N ILE A 196 -0.33 14.00 2.06
CA ILE A 196 -1.03 15.11 1.41
C ILE A 196 -0.83 15.09 -0.11
N ASN A 197 0.38 14.82 -0.59
CA ASN A 197 0.67 14.72 -2.02
C ASN A 197 -0.10 13.57 -2.68
N CYS A 198 -0.18 12.41 -2.03
CA CYS A 198 -1.01 11.30 -2.48
C CYS A 198 -2.49 11.69 -2.57
N LEU A 199 -3.04 12.37 -1.56
CA LEU A 199 -4.45 12.79 -1.58
C LEU A 199 -4.74 13.80 -2.68
N LYS A 200 -3.85 14.79 -2.87
CA LYS A 200 -3.95 15.78 -3.94
C LYS A 200 -3.88 15.12 -5.31
N GLY A 201 -2.93 14.20 -5.49
CA GLY A 201 -2.73 13.49 -6.74
C GLY A 201 -3.95 12.64 -7.10
N LEU A 202 -4.47 11.87 -6.15
CA LEU A 202 -5.68 11.08 -6.37
C LEU A 202 -6.89 11.94 -6.74
N ARG A 203 -7.11 13.06 -6.03
CA ARG A 203 -8.22 13.94 -6.36
C ARG A 203 -8.06 14.58 -7.74
N TYR A 204 -6.83 14.94 -8.12
CA TYR A 204 -6.53 15.42 -9.47
C TYR A 204 -6.85 14.35 -10.51
N LEU A 205 -6.47 13.09 -10.29
CA LEU A 205 -6.77 11.99 -11.19
C LEU A 205 -8.28 11.77 -11.34
N GLU A 206 -9.03 11.74 -10.23
CA GLU A 206 -10.48 11.53 -10.25
C GLU A 206 -11.23 12.64 -11.02
N THR A 207 -10.77 13.89 -10.96
CA THR A 207 -11.46 15.01 -11.60
C THR A 207 -10.84 15.40 -12.93
N THR A 208 -9.61 15.92 -12.90
CA THR A 208 -8.95 16.56 -14.04
C THR A 208 -8.34 15.51 -14.95
N GLY A 209 -7.64 14.51 -14.39
CA GLY A 209 -7.06 13.43 -15.17
C GLY A 209 -8.11 12.66 -15.97
N ALA A 210 -9.24 12.30 -15.35
CA ALA A 210 -10.35 11.65 -16.04
C ALA A 210 -10.96 12.52 -17.16
N ALA A 211 -11.12 13.82 -16.93
CA ALA A 211 -11.61 14.74 -17.95
C ALA A 211 -10.63 14.86 -19.14
N ASP A 212 -9.34 15.03 -18.85
CA ASP A 212 -8.29 15.18 -19.85
C ASP A 212 -8.16 13.93 -20.74
N VAL A 213 -8.26 12.72 -20.16
CA VAL A 213 -8.23 11.47 -20.95
C VAL A 213 -9.46 11.33 -21.85
N LEU A 214 -10.62 11.88 -21.45
CA LEU A 214 -11.86 11.81 -22.21
C LEU A 214 -12.05 12.98 -23.19
N ASP A 215 -11.13 13.95 -23.23
CA ASP A 215 -11.25 15.17 -24.06
C ASP A 215 -11.31 14.88 -25.57
N PHE A 216 -10.80 13.72 -26.02
CA PHE A 216 -10.94 13.26 -27.41
C PHE A 216 -12.41 13.17 -27.87
N LEU A 217 -13.36 13.00 -26.95
CA LEU A 217 -14.80 13.04 -27.28
C LEU A 217 -15.28 14.42 -27.74
N TRP A 218 -14.48 15.48 -27.53
CA TRP A 218 -14.81 16.88 -27.88
C TRP A 218 -14.00 17.49 -29.01
N GLY A 219 -12.86 16.91 -29.40
CA GLY A 219 -11.98 17.46 -30.44
C GLY A 219 -12.66 17.67 -31.81
N PRO A 220 -12.29 18.70 -32.57
CA PRO A 220 -12.67 18.76 -33.98
C PRO A 220 -11.94 17.65 -34.76
N TYR A 221 -12.66 16.93 -35.60
CA TYR A 221 -12.09 15.95 -36.52
C TYR A 221 -12.48 16.29 -37.95
N ASP A 222 -11.52 16.22 -38.86
CA ASP A 222 -11.75 16.42 -40.28
C ASP A 222 -12.50 15.21 -40.82
N CYS A 223 -13.81 15.34 -40.97
CA CYS A 223 -14.74 14.25 -41.24
C CYS A 223 -15.75 14.64 -42.31
N ALA A 224 -15.97 13.75 -43.30
CA ALA A 224 -17.00 13.92 -44.31
C ALA A 224 -18.43 13.82 -43.70
N ASP A 225 -18.65 12.87 -42.78
CA ASP A 225 -19.92 12.62 -42.07
C ASP A 225 -19.99 13.35 -40.72
N SER A 226 -19.54 14.61 -40.70
CA SER A 226 -19.32 15.37 -39.46
C SER A 226 -20.55 15.45 -38.53
N VAL A 227 -21.77 15.45 -39.05
CA VAL A 227 -23.00 15.53 -38.25
C VAL A 227 -23.24 14.26 -37.43
N ASP A 228 -23.16 13.08 -38.06
CA ASP A 228 -23.43 11.79 -37.41
C ASP A 228 -22.31 11.44 -36.43
N CYS A 229 -21.05 11.61 -36.86
CA CYS A 229 -19.89 11.45 -35.99
C CYS A 229 -19.97 12.36 -34.76
N ASN A 230 -20.30 13.65 -34.91
CA ASN A 230 -20.46 14.55 -33.77
C ASN A 230 -21.63 14.15 -32.87
N THR A 231 -22.73 13.66 -33.45
CA THR A 231 -23.90 13.21 -32.68
C THR A 231 -23.55 12.02 -31.80
N SER A 232 -22.88 11.01 -32.36
CA SER A 232 -22.41 9.82 -31.65
C SER A 232 -21.43 10.18 -30.52
N ARG A 233 -20.43 11.03 -30.81
CA ARG A 233 -19.45 11.52 -29.83
C ARG A 233 -20.08 12.30 -28.67
N HIS A 234 -20.95 13.27 -28.98
CA HIS A 234 -21.66 14.04 -27.96
C HIS A 234 -22.61 13.17 -27.13
N HIS A 235 -23.25 12.17 -27.75
CA HIS A 235 -24.08 11.21 -27.05
C HIS A 235 -23.26 10.40 -26.04
N MET A 236 -22.13 9.81 -26.47
CA MET A 236 -21.22 9.07 -25.59
C MET A 236 -20.67 9.94 -24.46
N HIS A 237 -20.31 11.19 -24.76
CA HIS A 237 -19.90 12.14 -23.74
C HIS A 237 -21.01 12.36 -22.70
N ARG A 238 -22.24 12.62 -23.15
CA ARG A 238 -23.38 12.87 -22.26
C ARG A 238 -23.71 11.66 -21.40
N GLU A 239 -23.64 10.45 -21.95
CA GLU A 239 -23.80 9.22 -21.20
C GLU A 239 -22.66 9.02 -20.19
N GLY A 240 -21.43 9.37 -20.56
CA GLY A 240 -20.27 9.43 -19.66
C GLY A 240 -20.47 10.40 -18.49
N GLU A 241 -20.95 11.62 -18.73
CA GLU A 241 -21.27 12.60 -17.68
C GLU A 241 -22.43 12.16 -16.78
N LYS A 242 -23.47 11.55 -17.35
CA LYS A 242 -24.53 10.93 -16.52
C LYS A 242 -23.97 9.80 -15.66
N ARG A 243 -22.95 9.08 -16.17
CA ARG A 243 -22.22 8.06 -15.42
C ARG A 243 -21.22 8.64 -14.41
N LYS A 244 -20.77 9.89 -14.52
CA LYS A 244 -20.09 10.60 -13.42
C LYS A 244 -21.01 10.79 -12.21
N ASN A 245 -22.33 10.69 -12.40
CA ASN A 245 -23.36 10.61 -11.36
C ASN A 245 -23.70 9.16 -10.93
N TYR A 246 -22.93 8.16 -11.37
CA TYR A 246 -23.22 6.75 -11.12
C TYR A 246 -22.38 6.20 -9.96
N ASP A 247 -23.11 5.92 -8.89
CA ASP A 247 -22.87 4.92 -7.86
C ASP A 247 -21.62 5.08 -6.96
N PRO A 248 -21.76 5.66 -5.74
CA PRO A 248 -20.68 5.72 -4.75
C PRO A 248 -20.18 4.34 -4.28
N GLU A 249 -20.83 3.25 -4.66
CA GLU A 249 -20.40 1.87 -4.39
C GLU A 249 -19.62 1.22 -5.54
N LYS A 250 -19.56 1.83 -6.74
CA LYS A 250 -18.75 1.32 -7.85
C LYS A 250 -17.38 1.99 -7.94
N ILE A 251 -16.40 1.11 -7.92
CA ILE A 251 -14.96 1.30 -7.99
C ILE A 251 -14.60 2.49 -8.89
N SER A 252 -13.89 3.47 -8.31
CA SER A 252 -13.26 4.57 -9.03
C SER A 252 -12.38 4.00 -10.14
N VAL A 253 -12.81 4.12 -11.39
CA VAL A 253 -12.02 3.64 -12.53
C VAL A 253 -10.86 4.61 -12.71
N MET A 254 -9.63 4.11 -12.65
CA MET A 254 -8.44 4.92 -12.84
C MET A 254 -8.49 5.57 -14.23
N PRO A 255 -8.13 6.85 -14.41
CA PRO A 255 -8.24 7.54 -15.70
C PRO A 255 -7.57 6.79 -16.86
N LEU A 256 -6.47 6.09 -16.60
CA LEU A 256 -5.72 5.32 -17.59
C LEU A 256 -6.45 4.06 -18.09
N GLU A 257 -7.42 3.56 -17.32
CA GLU A 257 -8.28 2.43 -17.67
C GLU A 257 -9.57 2.87 -18.39
N LEU A 258 -9.83 4.18 -18.50
CA LEU A 258 -10.99 4.69 -19.20
C LEU A 258 -10.88 4.44 -20.71
N TRP A 259 -11.96 3.93 -21.29
CA TRP A 259 -12.13 3.79 -22.72
C TRP A 259 -11.11 2.82 -23.35
N GLN A 260 -11.14 1.56 -22.90
CA GLN A 260 -10.23 0.51 -23.36
C GLN A 260 -10.97 -0.68 -24.00
N GLY A 261 -10.40 -1.22 -25.07
CA GLY A 261 -10.86 -2.47 -25.68
C GLY A 261 -12.29 -2.36 -26.23
N VAL A 262 -13.25 -3.03 -25.58
CA VAL A 262 -14.66 -3.09 -26.03
C VAL A 262 -15.35 -1.73 -26.09
N ASP A 263 -14.84 -0.73 -25.35
CA ASP A 263 -15.42 0.62 -25.32
C ASP A 263 -15.46 1.28 -26.71
N TRP A 264 -14.43 1.03 -27.53
CA TRP A 264 -14.36 1.52 -28.91
C TRP A 264 -15.49 0.98 -29.80
N GLY A 265 -16.02 -0.21 -29.50
CA GLY A 265 -17.11 -0.83 -30.25
C GLY A 265 -18.47 -0.15 -30.06
N TYR A 266 -18.63 0.71 -29.05
CA TYR A 266 -19.87 1.47 -28.83
C TYR A 266 -19.90 2.82 -29.56
N LEU A 267 -18.78 3.21 -30.17
CA LEU A 267 -18.65 4.50 -30.83
C LEU A 267 -18.95 4.36 -32.31
N ASP A 268 -20.10 4.86 -32.73
CA ASP A 268 -20.52 4.89 -34.13
C ASP A 268 -19.94 6.13 -34.82
N VAL A 269 -18.74 6.02 -35.37
CA VAL A 269 -18.02 7.09 -36.09
C VAL A 269 -17.39 6.53 -37.37
N CYS A 270 -17.14 7.39 -38.34
CA CYS A 270 -16.55 6.98 -39.62
C CYS A 270 -15.10 6.49 -39.51
N ASP A 271 -14.61 5.88 -40.59
CA ASP A 271 -13.26 5.31 -40.71
C ASP A 271 -12.13 6.36 -40.61
N ASP A 272 -12.42 7.64 -40.84
CA ASP A 272 -11.45 8.74 -40.66
C ASP A 272 -11.39 9.21 -39.18
N CYS A 273 -12.56 9.29 -38.53
CA CYS A 273 -12.66 9.74 -37.14
C CYS A 273 -12.07 8.73 -36.17
N LEU A 274 -12.32 7.43 -36.36
CA LEU A 274 -11.92 6.41 -35.39
C LEU A 274 -10.41 6.41 -35.13
N PRO A 275 -9.51 6.35 -36.15
CA PRO A 275 -8.07 6.40 -35.91
C PRO A 275 -7.61 7.71 -35.28
N ALA A 276 -8.18 8.84 -35.69
CA ALA A 276 -7.84 10.15 -35.13
C ALA A 276 -8.24 10.25 -33.65
N MET A 277 -9.38 9.69 -33.28
CA MET A 277 -9.88 9.61 -31.91
C MET A 277 -9.03 8.67 -31.05
N THR A 278 -8.69 7.48 -31.55
CA THR A 278 -7.80 6.54 -30.85
C THR A 278 -6.43 7.15 -30.61
N ALA A 279 -5.83 7.80 -31.61
CA ALA A 279 -4.56 8.49 -31.46
C ALA A 279 -4.65 9.64 -30.44
N ALA A 280 -5.74 10.41 -30.44
CA ALA A 280 -5.95 11.48 -29.47
C ALA A 280 -6.10 10.94 -28.02
N HIS A 281 -6.82 9.83 -27.83
CA HIS A 281 -6.97 9.17 -26.54
C HIS A 281 -5.64 8.59 -26.03
N GLU A 282 -4.89 7.89 -26.88
CA GLU A 282 -3.56 7.38 -26.54
C GLU A 282 -2.58 8.50 -26.17
N ALA A 283 -2.59 9.61 -26.94
CA ALA A 283 -1.79 10.78 -26.63
C ALA A 283 -2.18 11.42 -25.29
N ALA A 284 -3.48 11.48 -24.96
CA ALA A 284 -3.95 11.99 -23.67
C ALA A 284 -3.53 11.08 -22.51
N ARG A 285 -3.60 9.75 -22.68
CA ARG A 285 -3.11 8.77 -21.68
C ARG A 285 -1.62 8.90 -21.46
N GLN A 286 -0.83 9.00 -22.52
CA GLN A 286 0.62 9.18 -22.44
C GLN A 286 0.96 10.50 -21.73
N LYS A 287 0.31 11.60 -22.10
CA LYS A 287 0.49 12.90 -21.45
C LYS A 287 0.15 12.85 -19.95
N LEU A 288 -0.93 12.15 -19.57
CA LEU A 288 -1.26 11.94 -18.17
C LEU A 288 -0.19 11.11 -17.46
N TRP A 289 0.26 10.00 -18.08
CA TRP A 289 1.33 9.15 -17.55
C TRP A 289 2.61 9.94 -17.29
N ASP A 290 3.07 10.72 -18.27
CA ASP A 290 4.26 11.56 -18.17
C ASP A 290 4.16 12.59 -17.03
N GLY A 291 2.93 13.06 -16.75
CA GLY A 291 2.64 13.99 -15.66
C GLY A 291 2.49 13.36 -14.27
N LEU A 292 2.30 12.04 -14.17
CA LEU A 292 2.03 11.36 -12.89
C LEU A 292 3.06 11.67 -11.80
N PRO A 293 4.38 11.62 -12.04
CA PRO A 293 5.32 11.85 -10.95
C PRO A 293 5.15 13.25 -10.35
N LYS A 294 4.98 14.27 -11.21
CA LYS A 294 4.74 15.64 -10.79
C LYS A 294 3.43 15.80 -10.01
N ILE A 295 2.37 15.11 -10.42
CA ILE A 295 1.06 15.09 -9.73
C ILE A 295 1.22 14.62 -8.28
N PHE A 296 2.12 13.66 -8.03
CA PHE A 296 2.43 13.11 -6.70
C PHE A 296 3.61 13.77 -6.00
N GLY A 297 4.18 14.86 -6.55
CA GLY A 297 5.34 15.55 -5.97
C GLY A 297 6.64 14.75 -6.04
N LEU A 298 6.74 13.80 -6.97
CA LEU A 298 7.90 12.95 -7.21
C LEU A 298 8.83 13.52 -8.29
N PRO A 299 10.11 13.10 -8.33
CA PRO A 299 11.00 13.35 -9.46
C PRO A 299 10.44 12.81 -10.78
N ASP A 300 10.96 13.28 -11.91
CA ASP A 300 10.57 12.74 -13.22
C ASP A 300 10.85 11.23 -13.37
N TRP A 301 10.24 10.63 -14.38
CA TRP A 301 10.36 9.20 -14.64
C TRP A 301 11.80 8.73 -14.77
N SER A 302 12.66 9.48 -15.47
CA SER A 302 14.08 9.13 -15.62
C SER A 302 14.76 8.96 -14.27
N LYS A 303 14.52 9.90 -13.35
CA LYS A 303 15.09 9.82 -12.01
C LYS A 303 14.50 8.66 -11.20
N LEU A 304 13.20 8.39 -11.35
CA LEU A 304 12.55 7.25 -10.71
C LEU A 304 13.09 5.90 -11.22
N GLU A 305 13.41 5.79 -12.52
CA GLU A 305 14.05 4.59 -13.08
C GLU A 305 15.43 4.35 -12.44
N GLU A 306 16.24 5.40 -12.29
CA GLU A 306 17.54 5.31 -11.60
C GLU A 306 17.39 4.85 -10.16
N MET A 307 16.43 5.42 -9.42
CA MET A 307 16.16 5.06 -8.03
C MET A 307 15.70 3.61 -7.90
N LYS A 308 14.82 3.15 -8.80
CA LYS A 308 14.39 1.75 -8.88
C LYS A 308 15.58 0.82 -9.16
N ALA A 309 16.42 1.17 -10.13
CA ALA A 309 17.58 0.36 -10.48
C ALA A 309 18.57 0.26 -9.30
N GLU A 310 18.82 1.35 -8.59
CA GLU A 310 19.67 1.36 -7.40
C GLU A 310 19.08 0.51 -6.26
N ALA A 311 17.77 0.64 -6.00
CA ALA A 311 17.10 -0.13 -4.94
C ALA A 311 17.06 -1.64 -5.21
N LEU A 312 17.23 -2.06 -6.47
CA LEU A 312 17.25 -3.46 -6.90
C LEU A 312 18.67 -4.03 -7.06
N LYS A 313 19.74 -3.24 -6.87
CA LYS A 313 21.11 -3.77 -6.80
C LYS A 313 21.28 -4.60 -5.55
#